data_AF-A0A0G2HKB4-F1
#
_entry.id   AF-A0A0G2HKB4-F1
#
_cell.length_a   1.000
_cell.length_b   1.000
_cell.length_c   1.000
_cell.angle_alpha   90.00
_cell.angle_beta   90.00
_cell.angle_gamma   90.00
#
_symmetry.space_group_name_H-M   'P 1'
#
loop_
_entity.id
_entity.type
_entity.pdbx_description
1 polymer ?
#
loop_
_entity_poly.entity_id
_entity_poly.type
_entity_poly.pdbx_seq_one_letter_code
_entity_poly.pdbx_strand_id
1 'polypeptide(L)'
;MLGARPQRSDDSYNRKGFDHNNPATFEPSMAELAGLGVNYIAPPMWMLVTIRDGRIVPSAYARDAKAAGLKIITWTLERSDPLVSGGGWCYQSIANVTRSDAMTFELLHVLAQDVAIEGIFSDWPATVTYHANCMDLD
;
A
#
# COMPACT_ATOMS: atom_id res chain seq x y z
N MET A 1 -25.15 -18.61 -8.94
CA MET A 1 -23.96 -18.15 -9.72
C MET A 1 -23.30 -17.02 -8.92
N LEU A 2 -22.26 -17.32 -8.16
CA LEU A 2 -21.41 -16.29 -7.56
C LEU A 2 -20.44 -15.84 -8.66
N GLY A 3 -20.84 -14.84 -9.45
CA GLY A 3 -19.96 -14.24 -10.44
C GLY A 3 -18.75 -13.63 -9.74
N ALA A 4 -17.55 -13.96 -10.23
CA ALA A 4 -16.32 -13.31 -9.77
C ALA A 4 -16.48 -11.79 -9.94
N ARG A 5 -16.32 -11.06 -8.83
CA ARG A 5 -16.52 -9.60 -8.79
C ARG A 5 -15.21 -8.90 -9.17
N PRO A 6 -15.25 -7.74 -9.86
CA PRO A 6 -14.06 -7.11 -10.41
C PRO A 6 -13.09 -6.62 -9.32
N GLN A 7 -11.81 -7.02 -9.48
CA GLN A 7 -10.63 -6.49 -8.80
C GLN A 7 -9.99 -5.43 -9.69
N ARG A 8 -9.52 -4.32 -9.12
CA ARG A 8 -8.79 -3.28 -9.86
C ARG A 8 -7.35 -3.14 -9.36
N SER A 9 -6.38 -3.22 -10.28
CA SER A 9 -5.03 -2.69 -10.05
C SER A 9 -5.09 -1.17 -10.10
N ASP A 10 -4.49 -0.48 -9.13
CA ASP A 10 -4.53 0.98 -9.07
C ASP A 10 -3.22 1.63 -9.51
N ASP A 11 -3.24 2.17 -10.73
CA ASP A 11 -2.14 2.88 -11.37
C ASP A 11 -2.36 4.41 -11.39
N SER A 12 -3.24 4.94 -10.53
CA SER A 12 -3.61 6.37 -10.51
C SER A 12 -2.40 7.29 -10.30
N TYR A 13 -1.35 6.77 -9.64
CA TYR A 13 -0.08 7.45 -9.46
C TYR A 13 0.66 7.80 -10.76
N ASN A 14 0.33 7.19 -11.89
CA ASN A 14 0.89 7.54 -13.19
C ASN A 14 0.18 8.75 -13.83
N ARG A 15 -0.95 9.19 -13.27
CA ARG A 15 -1.71 10.33 -13.79
C ARG A 15 -1.07 11.63 -13.33
N LYS A 16 -0.89 12.56 -14.27
CA LYS A 16 -0.44 13.92 -13.97
C LYS A 16 -1.41 14.59 -12.98
N GLY A 17 -0.88 15.11 -11.89
CA GLY A 17 -1.66 15.82 -10.87
C GLY A 17 -2.35 14.92 -9.83
N PHE A 18 -2.11 13.61 -9.87
CA PHE A 18 -2.55 12.72 -8.80
C PHE A 18 -1.80 13.02 -7.48
N ASP A 19 -2.55 13.09 -6.38
CA ASP A 19 -2.01 13.16 -5.03
C ASP A 19 -2.86 12.31 -4.09
N HIS A 20 -2.27 11.24 -3.56
CA HIS A 20 -2.87 10.32 -2.58
C HIS A 20 -3.38 10.99 -1.28
N ASN A 21 -3.01 12.24 -1.00
CA ASN A 21 -3.51 13.02 0.14
C ASN A 21 -4.55 14.09 -0.27
N ASN A 22 -4.89 14.20 -1.56
CA ASN A 22 -5.90 15.13 -2.06
C ASN A 22 -7.05 14.38 -2.76
N PRO A 23 -8.18 14.14 -2.06
CA PRO A 23 -9.35 13.46 -2.62
C PRO A 23 -9.90 14.04 -3.91
N ALA A 24 -9.71 15.34 -4.16
CA ALA A 24 -10.15 16.00 -5.39
C ALA A 24 -9.43 15.48 -6.65
N THR A 25 -8.34 14.73 -6.49
CA THR A 25 -7.55 14.14 -7.58
C THR A 25 -7.91 12.67 -7.87
N PHE A 26 -8.82 12.09 -7.08
CA PHE A 26 -9.23 10.69 -7.23
C PHE A 26 -10.24 10.56 -8.36
N GLU A 27 -9.78 10.05 -9.50
CA GLU A 27 -10.59 9.85 -10.69
C GLU A 27 -10.47 8.40 -11.19
N PRO A 28 -11.55 7.61 -11.20
CA PRO A 28 -12.81 7.85 -10.46
C PRO A 28 -12.58 7.94 -8.94
N SER A 29 -13.52 8.56 -8.23
CA SER A 29 -13.55 8.57 -6.76
C SER A 29 -13.79 7.17 -6.19
N MET A 30 -13.48 6.98 -4.90
CA MET A 30 -13.69 5.69 -4.23
C MET A 30 -15.17 5.29 -4.19
N ALA A 31 -16.06 6.27 -4.01
CA ALA A 31 -17.50 6.05 -4.04
C ALA A 31 -18.00 5.62 -5.43
N GLU A 32 -17.48 6.24 -6.49
CA GLU A 32 -17.81 5.83 -7.87
C GLU A 32 -17.30 4.42 -8.17
N LEU A 33 -16.08 4.06 -7.75
CA LEU A 33 -15.56 2.69 -7.88
C LEU A 33 -16.47 1.68 -7.19
N ALA A 34 -16.87 1.94 -5.95
CA ALA A 34 -17.82 1.10 -5.22
C ALA A 34 -19.18 1.01 -5.95
N GLY A 35 -19.68 2.13 -6.47
CA GLY A 35 -20.92 2.20 -7.25
C GLY A 35 -20.87 1.40 -8.56
N LEU A 36 -19.68 1.23 -9.14
CA LEU A 36 -19.43 0.35 -10.30
C LEU A 36 -19.30 -1.13 -9.92
N GLY A 37 -19.47 -1.49 -8.65
CA GLY A 37 -19.39 -2.87 -8.15
C GLY A 37 -17.96 -3.37 -7.93
N VAL A 38 -16.96 -2.47 -7.90
CA VAL A 38 -15.60 -2.83 -7.46
C VAL A 38 -15.64 -3.12 -5.96
N ASN A 39 -15.08 -4.27 -5.56
CA ASN A 39 -15.02 -4.65 -4.14
C ASN A 39 -13.62 -4.54 -3.58
N TYR A 40 -12.60 -4.68 -4.43
CA TYR A 40 -11.20 -4.66 -4.04
C TYR A 40 -10.40 -3.74 -4.95
N ILE A 41 -9.50 -2.97 -4.34
CA ILE A 41 -8.49 -2.15 -5.01
C ILE A 41 -7.10 -2.60 -4.59
N ALA A 42 -6.14 -2.44 -5.49
CA ALA A 42 -4.74 -2.80 -5.25
C ALA A 42 -3.80 -1.64 -5.57
N PRO A 43 -3.67 -0.66 -4.65
CA PRO A 43 -2.68 0.40 -4.75
C PRO A 43 -1.32 -0.02 -4.17
N PRO A 44 -0.21 0.60 -4.60
CA PRO A 44 1.09 0.45 -3.92
C PRO A 44 1.03 1.00 -2.48
N MET A 45 1.83 0.41 -1.58
CA MET A 45 1.72 0.72 -0.14
C MET A 45 1.97 2.19 0.21
N TRP A 46 2.83 2.88 -0.53
CA TRP A 46 3.13 4.29 -0.27
C TRP A 46 1.90 5.19 -0.44
N MET A 47 0.93 4.80 -1.27
CA MET A 47 -0.32 5.57 -1.44
C MET A 47 -1.23 5.48 -0.23
N LEU A 48 -1.08 4.45 0.62
CA LEU A 48 -1.97 4.18 1.75
C LEU A 48 -1.56 4.90 3.03
N VAL A 49 -0.36 5.47 3.07
CA VAL A 49 0.20 6.11 4.26
C VAL A 49 0.75 7.49 3.93
N THR A 50 0.86 8.32 4.96
CA THR A 50 1.51 9.62 4.94
C THR A 50 2.12 9.89 6.31
N ILE A 51 2.79 11.03 6.47
CA ILE A 51 3.36 11.44 7.76
C ILE A 51 2.55 12.55 8.37
N ARG A 52 2.27 12.41 9.66
CA ARG A 52 1.74 13.48 10.50
C ARG A 52 2.44 13.46 11.84
N ASP A 53 2.95 14.61 12.26
CA ASP A 53 3.66 14.78 13.55
C ASP A 53 4.80 13.74 13.75
N GLY A 54 5.51 13.44 12.67
CA GLY A 54 6.62 12.47 12.67
C GLY A 54 6.20 11.00 12.74
N ARG A 55 4.91 10.69 12.60
CA ARG A 55 4.37 9.31 12.63
C ARG A 55 3.74 8.93 11.31
N ILE A 56 3.88 7.66 10.95
CA ILE A 56 3.19 7.05 9.82
C ILE A 56 1.70 6.94 10.19
N VAL A 57 0.82 7.46 9.33
CA VAL A 57 -0.63 7.42 9.53
C VAL A 57 -1.34 7.12 8.20
N PRO A 58 -2.60 6.65 8.21
CA PRO A 58 -3.36 6.44 6.97
C PRO A 58 -3.52 7.73 6.16
N SER A 59 -3.24 7.63 4.85
CA SER A 59 -3.45 8.70 3.86
C SER A 59 -4.93 9.02 3.65
N ALA A 60 -5.22 10.10 2.92
CA ALA A 60 -6.59 10.39 2.49
C ALA A 60 -7.15 9.27 1.60
N TYR A 61 -6.34 8.75 0.68
CA TYR A 61 -6.70 7.63 -0.19
C TYR A 61 -7.17 6.40 0.61
N ALA A 62 -6.42 6.00 1.65
CA ALA A 62 -6.78 4.85 2.49
C ALA A 62 -8.10 5.07 3.24
N ARG A 63 -8.31 6.28 3.76
CA ARG A 63 -9.54 6.64 4.50
C ARG A 63 -10.76 6.64 3.58
N ASP A 64 -10.65 7.22 2.39
CA ASP A 64 -11.75 7.29 1.44
C ASP A 64 -12.11 5.91 0.87
N ALA A 65 -11.12 5.06 0.60
CA ALA A 65 -11.35 3.69 0.17
C ALA A 65 -12.13 2.90 1.24
N LYS A 66 -11.71 3.01 2.51
CA LYS A 66 -12.39 2.39 3.65
C LYS A 66 -13.82 2.93 3.83
N ALA A 67 -14.00 4.25 3.71
CA ALA A 67 -15.31 4.90 3.80
C ALA A 67 -16.26 4.45 2.67
N ALA A 68 -15.73 4.19 1.48
CA ALA A 68 -16.49 3.66 0.35
C ALA A 68 -16.77 2.14 0.44
N GLY A 69 -16.27 1.46 1.47
CA GLY A 69 -16.42 0.01 1.65
C GLY A 69 -15.54 -0.82 0.70
N LEU A 70 -14.53 -0.21 0.10
CA LEU A 70 -13.56 -0.92 -0.73
C LEU A 70 -12.56 -1.66 0.15
N LYS A 71 -12.30 -2.92 -0.22
CA LYS A 71 -11.25 -3.74 0.38
C LYS A 71 -9.92 -3.46 -0.27
N ILE A 72 -8.84 -3.50 0.49
CA ILE A 72 -7.51 -3.12 0.01
C ILE A 72 -6.59 -4.33 0.05
N ILE A 73 -6.01 -4.70 -1.09
CA ILE A 73 -4.89 -5.64 -1.17
C ILE A 73 -3.71 -4.88 -1.75
N THR A 74 -2.78 -4.45 -0.91
CA THR A 74 -1.69 -3.55 -1.33
C THR A 74 -0.50 -4.33 -1.86
N TRP A 75 0.46 -3.64 -2.48
CA TRP A 75 1.64 -4.27 -3.05
C TRP A 75 2.94 -3.47 -2.83
N THR A 76 4.02 -4.26 -2.88
CA THR A 76 5.47 -3.99 -2.78
C THR A 76 5.92 -3.46 -1.42
N LEU A 77 6.57 -4.33 -0.62
CA LEU A 77 7.12 -4.05 0.72
C LEU A 77 8.66 -4.02 0.69
N GLU A 78 9.28 -4.83 -0.18
CA GLU A 78 10.72 -5.16 -0.08
C GLU A 78 11.57 -4.70 -1.27
N ARG A 79 10.99 -4.34 -2.42
CA ARG A 79 11.74 -3.61 -3.47
C ARG A 79 11.95 -2.17 -3.04
N SER A 80 12.94 -1.96 -2.20
CA SER A 80 13.34 -0.63 -1.74
C SER A 80 14.81 -0.37 -2.00
N ASP A 81 15.12 0.89 -2.28
CA ASP A 81 16.48 1.38 -2.07
C ASP A 81 16.80 1.26 -0.56
N PRO A 82 18.08 1.29 -0.13
CA PRO A 82 18.41 1.19 1.28
C PRO A 82 17.55 2.11 2.15
N LEU A 83 16.92 1.55 3.18
CA LEU A 83 16.00 2.31 4.05
C LEU A 83 16.70 3.45 4.78
N VAL A 84 18.00 3.31 5.06
CA VAL A 84 18.85 4.40 5.57
C VAL A 84 18.90 5.62 4.64
N SER A 85 18.64 5.42 3.33
CA SER A 85 18.59 6.45 2.30
C SER A 85 17.15 6.88 1.94
N GLY A 86 16.15 6.45 2.70
CA GLY A 86 14.75 6.82 2.49
C GLY A 86 13.88 5.79 1.76
N GLY A 87 14.43 4.62 1.40
CA GLY A 87 13.64 3.49 0.89
C GLY A 87 13.17 3.57 -0.57
N GLY A 88 13.47 4.68 -1.25
CA GLY A 88 13.14 4.86 -2.66
C GLY A 88 11.63 4.97 -2.92
N TRP A 89 11.20 4.53 -4.10
CA TRP A 89 9.81 4.72 -4.57
C TRP A 89 8.75 4.07 -3.67
N CYS A 90 9.04 2.88 -3.13
CA CYS A 90 8.12 2.13 -2.26
C CYS A 90 7.87 2.81 -0.91
N TYR A 91 8.75 3.72 -0.50
CA TYR A 91 8.70 4.43 0.78
C TYR A 91 8.58 5.94 0.60
N GLN A 92 8.29 6.41 -0.62
CA GLN A 92 8.40 7.82 -0.98
C GLN A 92 7.53 8.76 -0.14
N SER A 93 6.32 8.31 0.25
CA SER A 93 5.42 9.10 1.09
C SER A 93 5.86 9.17 2.54
N ILE A 94 6.83 8.35 2.95
CA ILE A 94 7.36 8.27 4.31
C ILE A 94 8.89 8.44 4.42
N ALA A 95 9.55 8.84 3.33
CA ALA A 95 11.01 8.84 3.20
C ALA A 95 11.76 9.68 4.26
N ASN A 96 11.11 10.65 4.90
CA ASN A 96 11.73 11.50 5.93
C ASN A 96 11.88 10.80 7.29
N VAL A 97 11.11 9.74 7.56
CA VAL A 97 11.17 8.91 8.79
C VAL A 97 11.76 7.53 8.53
N THR A 98 11.89 7.14 7.26
CA THR A 98 12.58 5.91 6.83
C THR A 98 14.09 6.03 7.10
N ARG A 99 14.55 5.41 8.19
CA ARG A 99 15.96 5.47 8.65
C ARG A 99 16.55 4.13 9.07
N SER A 100 15.73 3.08 9.20
CA SER A 100 16.16 1.75 9.60
C SER A 100 15.18 0.69 9.15
N ASP A 101 15.61 -0.56 9.18
CA ASP A 101 14.78 -1.71 8.82
C ASP A 101 13.61 -1.94 9.79
N ALA A 102 13.70 -1.42 11.02
CA ALA A 102 12.61 -1.46 11.99
C ALA A 102 11.36 -0.71 11.50
N MET A 103 11.54 0.31 10.68
CA MET A 103 10.43 1.12 10.14
C MET A 103 9.53 0.31 9.21
N THR A 104 10.05 -0.74 8.56
CA THR A 104 9.22 -1.68 7.77
C THR A 104 8.12 -2.33 8.62
N PHE A 105 8.41 -2.66 9.88
CA PHE A 105 7.41 -3.23 10.80
C PHE A 105 6.42 -2.17 11.31
N GLU A 106 6.87 -0.94 11.52
CA GLU A 106 5.98 0.18 11.87
C GLU A 106 5.00 0.47 10.73
N LEU A 107 5.49 0.51 9.48
CA LEU A 107 4.66 0.64 8.30
C LEU A 107 3.67 -0.52 8.19
N LEU A 108 4.14 -1.77 8.35
CA LEU A 108 3.28 -2.95 8.30
C LEU A 108 2.19 -2.91 9.38
N HIS A 109 2.50 -2.41 10.57
CA HIS A 109 1.52 -2.23 11.65
C HIS A 109 0.41 -1.25 11.26
N VAL A 110 0.76 -0.07 10.71
CA VAL A 110 -0.22 0.92 10.25
C VAL A 110 -1.08 0.36 9.12
N LEU A 111 -0.47 -0.35 8.16
CA LEU A 111 -1.20 -0.99 7.07
C LEU A 111 -2.20 -2.05 7.59
N ALA A 112 -1.79 -2.87 8.55
CA ALA A 112 -2.64 -3.94 9.07
C ALA A 112 -3.73 -3.43 10.03
N GLN A 113 -3.42 -2.50 10.93
CA GLN A 113 -4.32 -2.09 12.00
C GLN A 113 -5.14 -0.85 11.64
N ASP A 114 -4.50 0.19 11.12
CA ASP A 114 -5.15 1.48 10.91
C ASP A 114 -5.82 1.55 9.54
N VAL A 115 -5.11 1.12 8.49
CA VAL A 115 -5.64 1.00 7.13
C VAL A 115 -6.58 -0.20 7.01
N ALA A 116 -6.28 -1.29 7.73
CA ALA A 116 -7.04 -2.55 7.70
C ALA A 116 -7.06 -3.20 6.30
N ILE A 117 -5.87 -3.40 5.71
CA ILE A 117 -5.72 -4.15 4.47
C ILE A 117 -6.17 -5.61 4.62
N GLU A 118 -6.72 -6.20 3.56
CA GLU A 118 -7.07 -7.62 3.47
C GLU A 118 -5.87 -8.50 3.07
N GLY A 119 -4.83 -7.88 2.51
CA GLY A 119 -3.60 -8.57 2.12
C GLY A 119 -2.53 -7.61 1.62
N ILE A 120 -1.30 -8.10 1.62
CA ILE A 120 -0.14 -7.41 1.05
C ILE A 120 0.62 -8.37 0.15
N PHE A 121 0.94 -7.93 -1.05
CA PHE A 121 1.87 -8.60 -1.94
C PHE A 121 3.28 -8.07 -1.67
N SER A 122 4.17 -8.93 -1.16
CA SER A 122 5.60 -8.65 -1.08
C SER A 122 6.29 -9.20 -2.33
N ASP A 123 6.88 -8.29 -3.07
CA ASP A 123 7.65 -8.47 -4.28
C ASP A 123 8.91 -9.32 -4.08
N TRP A 124 9.60 -9.15 -2.95
CA TRP A 124 10.65 -10.03 -2.46
C TRP A 124 10.25 -10.51 -1.06
N PRO A 125 10.00 -11.80 -0.84
CA PRO A 125 9.79 -12.32 0.50
C PRO A 125 11.13 -12.59 1.20
N ALA A 126 12.20 -11.79 0.97
CA ALA A 126 13.63 -12.14 0.89
C ALA A 126 14.14 -13.31 1.75
N THR A 127 13.57 -13.45 2.94
CA THR A 127 13.73 -14.55 3.88
C THR A 127 13.29 -15.94 3.38
N VAL A 128 12.16 -16.07 2.66
CA VAL A 128 11.60 -17.39 2.26
C VAL A 128 12.53 -18.14 1.30
N THR A 129 13.18 -17.41 0.40
CA THR A 129 14.15 -17.95 -0.57
C THR A 129 15.54 -18.11 0.01
N TYR A 130 15.93 -17.23 0.96
CA TYR A 130 17.22 -17.35 1.65
C TYR A 130 17.26 -18.60 2.54
N HIS A 131 16.16 -18.90 3.23
CA HIS A 131 15.98 -20.07 4.09
C HIS A 131 15.90 -21.40 3.32
N ALA A 132 15.15 -21.45 2.20
CA ALA A 132 15.11 -22.61 1.31
C ALA A 132 16.52 -22.97 0.78
N ASN A 133 17.33 -21.95 0.48
CA ASN A 133 18.72 -22.11 0.03
C ASN A 133 19.69 -22.60 1.12
N CYS A 134 19.45 -22.34 2.40
CA CYS A 134 20.38 -22.72 3.46
C CYS A 134 20.13 -24.12 4.04
N MET A 135 18.95 -24.72 3.80
CA MET A 135 18.51 -25.97 4.45
C MET A 135 18.19 -27.09 3.45
N ASP A 136 18.35 -26.88 2.14
CA ASP A 136 17.87 -27.78 1.07
C ASP A 136 16.38 -28.12 1.21
N LEU A 137 15.57 -27.10 1.49
CA LEU A 137 14.14 -27.26 1.73
C LEU A 137 13.34 -26.45 0.74
N ASP A 138 12.49 -27.17 0.04
CA ASP A 138 11.17 -26.72 -0.35
C ASP A 138 10.37 -26.12 0.82
#